data_AF-A0A1H5BPE7-F1
#
_entry.id   AF-A0A1H5BPE7-F1
#
_cell.length_a   1.000
_cell.length_b   1.000
_cell.length_c   1.000
_cell.angle_alpha   90.00
_cell.angle_beta   90.00
_cell.angle_gamma   90.00
#
_symmetry.space_group_name_H-M   'P 1'
#
loop_
_entity.id
_entity.type
_entity.pdbx_description
1 polymer ?
#
loop_
_entity_poly.entity_id
_entity_poly.type
_entity_poly.pdbx_seq_one_letter_code
_entity_poly.pdbx_strand_id
1 'polypeptide(L)' 'MTSNQARRVSALLTAAMQHPSRPITTGHVMRLYGRLGIAPKRATARGDLKALARCGVLIEHGTHNQRHCALHAYYR' A
#
# COMPACT_ATOMS: atom_id res chain seq x y z
N MET A 1 4.29 -11.75 10.57
CA MET A 1 4.17 -11.59 9.10
C MET A 1 4.75 -12.82 8.43
N THR A 2 4.10 -13.38 7.41
CA THR A 2 4.70 -14.46 6.60
C THR A 2 5.76 -13.89 5.65
N SER A 3 6.68 -14.71 5.12
CA SER A 3 7.73 -14.24 4.19
C SER A 3 7.15 -13.54 2.96
N ASN A 4 6.04 -14.06 2.43
CA ASN A 4 5.31 -13.47 1.31
C ASN A 4 4.68 -12.12 1.65
N GLN A 5 4.17 -11.95 2.88
CA GLN A 5 3.66 -10.65 3.32
C GLN A 5 4.78 -9.63 3.49
N ALA A 6 5.93 -10.04 4.06
CA ALA A 6 7.10 -9.18 4.17
C ALA A 6 7.57 -8.66 2.81
N ARG A 7 7.75 -9.56 1.82
CA ARG A 7 8.15 -9.17 0.47
C ARG A 7 7.18 -8.16 -0.18
N ARG A 8 5.87 -8.40 -0.03
CA ARG A 8 4.82 -7.50 -0.54
C ARG A 8 4.85 -6.13 0.14
N VAL A 9 4.96 -6.11 1.46
CA VAL A 9 5.00 -4.86 2.23
C VAL A 9 6.26 -4.06 1.91
N SER A 10 7.43 -4.70 1.85
CA SER A 10 8.68 -4.03 1.48
C SER A 10 8.59 -3.40 0.09
N ALA A 11 8.08 -4.13 -0.91
CA ALA A 11 7.92 -3.59 -2.25
C ALA A 11 6.94 -2.41 -2.30
N LEU A 12 5.84 -2.48 -1.55
CA LEU A 12 4.89 -1.38 -1.43
C LEU A 12 5.53 -0.14 -0.81
N LEU A 13 6.31 -0.30 0.25
CA LEU A 13 7.02 0.82 0.88
C LEU A 13 8.06 1.43 -0.05
N THR A 14 8.85 0.63 -0.75
CA THR A 14 9.81 1.14 -1.75
C THR A 14 9.10 1.96 -2.82
N ALA A 15 7.99 1.46 -3.37
CA ALA A 15 7.22 2.20 -4.37
C ALA A 15 6.60 3.49 -3.82
N ALA A 16 6.13 3.47 -2.56
CA ALA A 16 5.60 4.66 -1.89
C ALA A 16 6.68 5.72 -1.66
N MET A 17 7.89 5.33 -1.28
CA MET A 17 9.02 6.26 -1.10
C MET A 17 9.53 6.85 -2.41
N GLN A 18 9.45 6.11 -3.53
CA GLN A 18 9.82 6.63 -4.86
C GLN A 18 8.83 7.68 -5.38
N HIS A 19 7.56 7.61 -4.96
CA HIS A 19 6.51 8.51 -5.40
C HIS A 19 5.65 8.97 -4.21
N PRO A 20 6.20 9.76 -3.27
CA PRO A 20 5.58 10.03 -1.98
C PRO A 20 4.31 10.89 -2.08
N SER A 21 4.21 11.74 -3.11
CA SER A 21 3.02 12.56 -3.39
C SER A 21 1.90 11.81 -4.11
N ARG A 22 2.14 10.57 -4.57
CA ARG A 22 1.17 9.82 -5.37
C ARG A 22 0.18 9.06 -4.47
N PRO A 23 -1.14 9.23 -4.65
CA PRO A 23 -2.13 8.44 -3.93
C PRO A 23 -1.93 6.93 -4.13
N ILE A 24 -1.90 6.19 -3.02
CA ILE A 24 -1.76 4.74 -2.99
C ILE A 24 -3.15 4.13 -2.88
N THR A 25 -3.69 3.68 -4.01
CA THR A 25 -4.99 2.99 -4.06
C THR A 25 -4.81 1.48 -4.05
N THR A 26 -5.85 0.73 -3.69
CA THR A 26 -5.82 -0.75 -3.77
C THR A 26 -5.48 -1.24 -5.18
N GLY A 27 -5.99 -0.58 -6.23
CA GLY A 27 -5.66 -0.92 -7.62
C GLY A 27 -4.19 -0.67 -7.98
N HIS A 28 -3.58 0.38 -7.41
CA HIS A 28 -2.14 0.62 -7.57
C HIS A 28 -1.33 -0.53 -6.95
N VAL A 29 -1.66 -0.94 -5.72
CA VAL A 29 -1.01 -2.05 -5.03
C VAL A 29 -1.17 -3.37 -5.79
N MET A 30 -2.35 -3.65 -6.32
CA MET A 30 -2.58 -4.84 -7.15
C MET A 30 -1.69 -4.86 -8.40
N ARG A 31 -1.56 -3.73 -9.11
CA ARG A 31 -0.67 -3.62 -10.28
C ARG A 31 0.80 -3.77 -9.90
N LEU A 32 1.22 -3.16 -8.80
CA LEU A 32 2.58 -3.32 -8.28
C LEU A 32 2.89 -4.79 -8.01
N TYR A 33 2.00 -5.48 -7.31
CA TYR A 33 2.18 -6.89 -7.02
C TYR A 33 2.19 -7.76 -8.28
N GLY A 34 1.31 -7.49 -9.25
CA GLY A 34 1.32 -8.17 -10.54
C GLY A 34 2.65 -8.04 -11.28
N ARG A 35 3.25 -6.84 -11.31
CA ARG A 35 4.59 -6.62 -11.91
C ARG A 35 5.70 -7.41 -11.22
N LEU A 36 5.53 -7.73 -9.94
CA LEU A 36 6.48 -8.50 -9.14
C LEU A 36 6.25 -10.02 -9.21
N GLY A 37 5.34 -10.48 -10.08
CA GLY A 37 4.97 -11.90 -10.18
C GLY A 37 4.20 -12.41 -8.96
N ILE A 38 3.67 -11.50 -8.15
CA ILE A 38 2.81 -11.82 -7.01
C ILE A 38 1.38 -11.70 -7.53
N ALA A 39 0.56 -12.73 -7.39
CA ALA A 39 -0.85 -12.71 -7.75
C ALA A 39 -1.76 -12.54 -6.52
N PRO A 40 -1.89 -11.33 -5.94
CA PRO A 40 -2.74 -11.10 -4.79
C PRO A 40 -4.16 -10.73 -5.21
N LYS A 41 -5.10 -11.22 -4.42
CA LYS A 41 -6.48 -10.77 -4.48
C LYS A 41 -6.57 -9.32 -3.99
N ARG A 42 -7.64 -8.61 -4.40
CA ARG A 42 -7.97 -7.27 -3.89
C ARG A 42 -7.99 -7.20 -2.37
N ALA A 43 -8.49 -8.26 -1.71
CA ALA A 43 -8.51 -8.37 -0.25
C ALA A 43 -7.10 -8.35 0.36
N THR A 44 -6.12 -9.01 -0.27
CA THR A 44 -4.72 -9.02 0.19
C THR A 44 -4.10 -7.63 0.09
N ALA A 45 -4.24 -6.96 -1.06
CA ALA A 45 -3.77 -5.59 -1.24
C ALA A 45 -4.41 -4.62 -0.24
N ARG A 46 -5.71 -4.75 0.02
CA ARG A 46 -6.40 -3.94 1.03
C ARG A 46 -5.94 -4.26 2.46
N GLY A 47 -5.68 -5.54 2.76
CA GLY A 47 -5.16 -5.98 4.05
C GLY A 47 -3.78 -5.40 4.33
N ASP A 48 -2.88 -5.43 3.36
CA ASP A 48 -1.53 -4.89 3.49
C ASP A 48 -1.57 -3.35 3.66
N LEU A 49 -2.44 -2.63 2.93
CA LEU A 49 -2.65 -1.19 3.13
C LEU A 49 -3.15 -0.86 4.55
N LYS A 50 -4.17 -1.59 5.04
CA LYS A 50 -4.69 -1.43 6.40
C LYS A 50 -3.63 -1.74 7.46
N ALA A 51 -2.81 -2.76 7.24
CA ALA A 51 -1.74 -3.12 8.16
C ALA A 51 -0.73 -1.98 8.29
N LEU A 52 -0.31 -1.39 7.16
CA LEU A 52 0.59 -0.25 7.15
C LEU A 52 -0.03 1.02 7.75
N ALA A 53 -1.32 1.26 7.50
CA ALA A 53 -2.03 2.38 8.11
C ALA A 53 -2.15 2.25 9.63
N ARG A 54 -2.45 1.04 10.12
CA ARG A 54 -2.50 0.74 11.55
C ARG A 54 -1.13 0.90 12.23
N CYS A 55 -0.04 0.67 11.50
CA CYS A 55 1.32 0.93 11.99
C CYS A 55 1.75 2.39 11.88
N GLY A 56 0.88 3.31 11.43
CA GLY A 56 1.19 4.73 11.27
C GLY A 56 2.17 5.04 10.14
N VAL A 57 2.44 4.08 9.25
CA VAL A 57 3.34 4.28 8.10
C VAL A 57 2.61 4.96 6.94
N LEU A 58 1.34 4.60 6.77
CA LEU A 58 0.44 5.24 5.82
C LEU A 58 -0.69 5.95 6.56
N ILE A 59 -1.22 7.02 5.97
CA ILE A 59 -2.46 7.65 6.41
C ILE A 59 -3.55 7.32 5.38
N GLU A 60 -4.72 6.87 5.85
CA GLU A 60 -5.91 6.71 5.00
C GLU A 60 -6.60 8.07 4.82
N HIS A 61 -6.91 8.42 3.57
CA HIS A 61 -7.64 9.61 3.17
C HIS A 61 -8.87 9.25 2.33
N GLY A 62 -9.86 10.14 2.30
CA GLY A 62 -11.02 10.08 1.43
C GLY A 62 -12.22 9.27 1.97
N THR A 63 -13.38 9.48 1.34
CA THR A 63 -14.64 8.80 1.65
C THR A 63 -14.71 7.42 0.99
N HIS A 64 -15.78 6.66 1.25
CA HIS A 64 -15.92 5.25 0.90
C HIS A 64 -15.53 4.89 -0.55
N ASN A 65 -15.81 5.77 -1.53
CA ASN A 65 -15.55 5.54 -2.95
C ASN A 65 -14.25 6.18 -3.48
N GLN A 66 -13.57 7.03 -2.69
CA GLN A 66 -12.33 7.72 -3.08
C GLN A 66 -11.18 7.44 -2.10
N ARG A 67 -11.28 6.34 -1.34
CA ARG A 67 -10.29 5.99 -0.33
C ARG A 67 -8.93 5.70 -0.97
N HIS A 68 -7.92 6.40 -0.50
CA HIS A 68 -6.52 6.19 -0.86
C HIS A 68 -5.64 6.34 0.37
N CYS A 69 -4.42 5.82 0.30
CA CYS A 69 -3.43 6.01 1.35
C CYS A 69 -2.31 6.94 0.85
N ALA A 70 -1.63 7.62 1.76
CA ALA A 70 -0.41 8.36 1.48
C ALA A 70 0.65 8.09 2.55
N LEU A 71 1.92 8.35 2.25
CA LEU A 71 3.02 8.13 3.20
C LEU A 71 2.93 9.17 4.33
N HIS A 72 2.91 8.70 5.58
CA HIS A 72 2.77 9.60 6.74
C HIS A 72 3.95 10.57 6.86
N ALA A 73 5.18 10.10 6.62
CA ALA A 73 6.40 10.89 6.72
C ALA A 73 6.47 12.09 5.75
N TYR A 74 5.58 12.15 4.75
CA TYR A 74 5.55 13.24 3.77
C TYR A 74 4.63 14.41 4.17
N TYR A 75 3.85 14.27 5.25
CA TYR A 75 2.93 15.30 5.75
C TYR A 75 3.38 15.91 7.09
N ARG A 76 4.66 15.78 7.43
CA ARG A 76 5.28 16.34 8.64
C ARG A 76 6.37 17.33 8.25
#